data_AF-A0A9X1KCA9-F1
#
_entry.id   AF-A0A9X1KCA9-F1
#
_cell.length_a   1.000
_cell.length_b   1.000
_cell.length_c   1.000
_cell.angle_alpha   90.00
_cell.angle_beta   90.00
_cell.angle_gamma   90.00
#
_symmetry.space_group_name_H-M   'P 1'
#
loop_
_entity.id
_entity.type
_entity.pdbx_description
1 polymer ?
#
loop_
_entity_poly.entity_id
_entity_poly.type
_entity_poly.pdbx_seq_one_letter_code
_entity_poly.pdbx_strand_id
1 'polypeptide(L)'
;MALEFCSWTYLNGRIVPTELAQLPADNHALNFGTAAFEALRVYPTPNGSKILGLDLHLNRLRLSMLSLGLSPVEPEAITKALWQTISENNLQQGYVRLLVYPNGNCLGLDPSPFPSAALVLAWRSDSSGFLPPLTLGISHIRRPAAGSTLARAKISGFYAVEAAADRNAKKQGFDGNLMLNPDGTICEMTGANIFIVKDSVLYTPVLPQSIDGVTRRLVIELASELSIPVKEVPLPLGDLMVADEVFVTGTYHEIRPVSAVGGQVLGSQLPGLVTQRLQERFQKMFHNPEDVIASRWLTGTVIEKSIPKPVASQAYQIRAAELTDVPGVIAGIGSLLAELKGVTEFQLPPAATEVCQRLIAGKYPGAIFVANPQGDNDSILGLITLTVQEAIHVAGSFVLVQELWVHPEHRSQNIGENLMKAVETYSHQQGISRIEVCLPTHEFPSFSSTHHFYHKSGFEDFGPRMRKILG
;
A
#
# COMPACT_ATOMS: atom_id res chain seq x y z
N MET A 1 14.66 -11.97 4.68
CA MET A 1 13.56 -12.72 4.03
C MET A 1 12.92 -11.75 3.05
N ALA A 2 12.90 -12.06 1.75
CA ALA A 2 12.22 -11.21 0.78
C ALA A 2 10.72 -11.34 1.02
N LEU A 3 10.02 -10.23 1.21
CA LEU A 3 8.56 -10.22 1.31
C LEU A 3 8.02 -10.31 -0.11
N GLU A 4 7.16 -11.29 -0.38
CA GLU A 4 6.43 -11.37 -1.64
C GLU A 4 5.15 -10.55 -1.49
N PHE A 5 5.21 -9.30 -1.94
CA PHE A 5 4.05 -8.42 -1.90
C PHE A 5 2.95 -8.91 -2.85
N CYS A 6 1.70 -8.67 -2.46
CA CYS A 6 0.57 -8.93 -3.33
C CYS A 6 0.55 -7.97 -4.53
N SER A 7 -0.22 -8.30 -5.57
CA SER A 7 -0.25 -7.56 -6.84
C SER A 7 -0.78 -6.13 -6.74
N TRP A 8 -1.63 -5.84 -5.74
CA TRP A 8 -2.33 -4.56 -5.62
C TRP A 8 -2.00 -3.84 -4.31
N THR A 9 -1.80 -2.53 -4.40
CA THR A 9 -1.48 -1.65 -3.27
C THR A 9 -2.41 -0.44 -3.32
N TYR A 10 -2.95 -0.03 -2.17
CA TYR A 10 -3.63 1.26 -2.07
C TYR A 10 -2.61 2.37 -1.87
N LEU A 11 -2.64 3.38 -2.73
CA LEU A 11 -1.81 4.58 -2.64
C LEU A 11 -2.66 5.80 -2.93
N ASN A 12 -2.82 6.68 -1.93
CA ASN A 12 -3.39 8.02 -2.07
C ASN A 12 -4.76 8.06 -2.75
N GLY A 13 -5.71 7.25 -2.26
CA GLY A 13 -7.08 7.25 -2.77
C GLY A 13 -7.38 6.16 -3.80
N ARG A 14 -6.36 5.50 -4.37
CA ARG A 14 -6.52 4.55 -5.48
C ARG A 14 -5.77 3.24 -5.25
N ILE A 15 -6.28 2.17 -5.87
CA ILE A 15 -5.57 0.89 -5.99
C ILE A 15 -4.69 0.96 -7.24
N VAL A 16 -3.41 0.61 -7.09
CA VAL A 16 -2.42 0.56 -8.17
C VAL A 16 -1.70 -0.80 -8.13
N PRO A 17 -1.15 -1.27 -9.26
CA PRO A 17 -0.19 -2.37 -9.23
C PRO A 17 0.95 -2.03 -8.27
N THR A 18 1.35 -2.99 -7.43
CA THR A 18 2.30 -2.76 -6.34
C THR A 18 3.64 -2.20 -6.83
N GLU A 19 4.10 -2.63 -8.00
CA GLU A 19 5.31 -2.14 -8.67
C GLU A 19 5.24 -0.66 -9.09
N LEU A 20 4.02 -0.10 -9.21
CA LEU A 20 3.78 1.30 -9.54
C LEU A 20 3.52 2.17 -8.29
N ALA A 21 3.51 1.58 -7.09
CA ALA A 21 3.31 2.32 -5.85
C ALA A 21 4.58 3.11 -5.47
N GLN A 22 4.68 4.36 -5.96
CA GLN A 22 5.85 5.21 -5.76
C GLN A 22 5.51 6.46 -4.95
N LEU A 23 6.45 6.88 -4.11
CA LEU A 23 6.43 8.17 -3.41
C LEU A 23 7.47 9.11 -4.02
N PRO A 24 7.19 10.42 -4.11
CA PRO A 24 8.19 11.41 -4.50
C PRO A 24 9.42 11.38 -3.58
N ALA A 25 10.62 11.58 -4.15
CA ALA A 25 11.88 11.58 -3.39
C ALA A 25 11.96 12.72 -2.36
N ASP A 26 11.24 13.81 -2.62
CA ASP A 26 11.09 14.99 -1.77
C ASP A 26 9.86 14.88 -0.83
N ASN A 27 9.25 13.70 -0.71
CA ASN A 27 8.18 13.50 0.25
C ASN A 27 8.70 13.65 1.69
N HIS A 28 7.95 14.39 2.51
CA HIS A 28 8.35 14.75 3.86
C HIS A 28 8.52 13.53 4.79
N ALA A 29 7.73 12.47 4.62
CA ALA A 29 7.87 11.25 5.44
C ALA A 29 9.14 10.48 5.14
N LEU A 30 9.60 10.47 3.89
CA LEU A 30 10.86 9.83 3.50
C LEU A 30 12.05 10.56 4.13
N ASN A 31 12.03 11.89 4.10
CA ASN A 31 13.15 12.72 4.54
C ASN A 31 13.21 12.92 6.07
N PHE A 32 12.06 12.93 6.75
CA PHE A 32 11.98 13.26 8.18
C PHE A 32 11.37 12.16 9.06
N GLY A 33 10.98 11.01 8.52
CA GLY A 33 10.43 9.90 9.30
C GLY A 33 9.04 10.16 9.89
N THR A 34 8.27 11.05 9.26
CA THR A 34 6.97 11.57 9.73
C THR A 34 5.75 10.76 9.25
N ALA A 35 5.93 9.47 8.94
CA ALA A 35 4.80 8.56 8.74
C ALA A 35 4.38 7.89 10.06
N ALA A 36 3.09 7.94 10.38
CA ALA A 36 2.47 7.04 11.35
C ALA A 36 2.15 5.71 10.66
N PHE A 37 2.31 4.58 11.33
CA PHE A 37 2.03 3.29 10.68
C PHE A 37 1.50 2.21 11.61
N GLU A 38 0.83 1.23 11.00
CA GLU A 38 0.37 0.01 11.65
C GLU A 38 0.76 -1.23 10.86
N ALA A 39 0.97 -2.32 11.61
CA ALA A 39 1.13 -3.65 11.06
C ALA A 39 -0.01 -4.50 11.59
N LEU A 40 -0.87 -4.97 10.68
CA LEU A 40 -2.03 -5.78 10.96
C LEU A 40 -1.82 -7.19 10.39
N ARG A 41 -2.47 -8.18 10.99
CA ARG A 41 -2.47 -9.56 10.49
C ARG A 41 -3.89 -9.99 10.20
N VAL A 42 -4.06 -10.60 9.04
CA VAL A 42 -5.29 -11.19 8.54
C VAL A 42 -5.21 -12.70 8.81
N TYR A 43 -6.23 -13.21 9.50
CA TYR A 43 -6.35 -14.60 9.87
C TYR A 43 -7.56 -15.23 9.18
N PRO A 44 -7.44 -16.47 8.68
CA PRO A 44 -8.60 -17.23 8.25
C PRO A 44 -9.42 -17.62 9.47
N THR A 45 -10.75 -17.51 9.37
CA THR A 45 -11.69 -18.00 10.38
C THR A 45 -12.84 -18.74 9.68
N PRO A 46 -13.65 -19.54 10.39
CA PRO A 46 -14.84 -20.19 9.80
C PRO A 46 -15.78 -19.21 9.07
N ASN A 47 -15.79 -17.94 9.48
CA ASN A 47 -16.64 -16.88 8.92
C ASN A 47 -15.86 -15.90 8.04
N GLY A 48 -14.84 -16.41 7.31
CA GLY A 48 -13.99 -15.63 6.42
C GLY A 48 -12.79 -14.98 7.12
N SER A 49 -12.03 -14.22 6.36
CA SER A 49 -10.81 -13.57 6.86
C SER A 49 -11.11 -12.40 7.78
N LYS A 50 -10.42 -12.36 8.92
CA LYS A 50 -10.59 -11.32 9.94
C LYS A 50 -9.26 -10.70 10.34
N ILE A 51 -9.29 -9.43 10.71
CA ILE A 51 -8.15 -8.72 11.28
C ILE A 51 -8.23 -8.80 12.80
N LEU A 52 -7.10 -9.14 13.42
CA LEU A 52 -6.97 -9.12 14.88
C LEU A 52 -6.77 -7.68 15.39
N GLY A 53 -7.67 -7.22 16.25
CA GLY A 53 -7.59 -5.97 17.00
C GLY A 53 -7.67 -4.71 16.14
N LEU A 54 -8.47 -4.71 15.07
CA LEU A 54 -8.53 -3.60 14.10
C LEU A 54 -8.76 -2.24 14.78
N ASP A 55 -9.76 -2.14 15.66
CA ASP A 55 -10.09 -0.88 16.35
C ASP A 55 -8.94 -0.36 17.21
N LEU A 56 -8.19 -1.27 17.85
CA LEU A 56 -7.00 -0.93 18.64
C LEU A 56 -5.86 -0.44 17.75
N HIS A 57 -5.65 -1.07 16.60
CA HIS A 57 -4.68 -0.62 15.60
C HIS A 57 -5.05 0.77 15.07
N LEU A 58 -6.30 0.98 14.66
CA LEU A 58 -6.75 2.27 14.11
C LEU A 58 -6.72 3.39 15.16
N ASN A 59 -7.10 3.11 16.40
CA ASN A 59 -6.97 4.11 17.46
C ASN A 59 -5.50 4.46 17.74
N ARG A 60 -4.58 3.48 17.76
CA ARG A 60 -3.15 3.77 17.93
C ARG A 60 -2.56 4.53 16.74
N LEU A 61 -3.00 4.23 15.52
CA LEU A 61 -2.63 4.99 14.32
C LEU A 61 -3.06 6.45 14.47
N ARG A 62 -4.31 6.70 14.84
CA ARG A 62 -4.84 8.05 15.08
C ARG A 62 -4.03 8.81 16.13
N LEU A 63 -3.72 8.17 17.27
CA LEU A 63 -2.87 8.78 18.30
C LEU A 63 -1.46 9.09 17.76
N SER A 64 -0.90 8.21 16.93
CA SER A 64 0.43 8.41 16.32
C SER A 64 0.42 9.57 15.31
N MET A 65 -0.65 9.73 14.54
CA MET A 65 -0.87 10.86 13.64
C MET A 65 -0.97 12.18 14.42
N LEU A 66 -1.75 12.19 15.51
CA LEU A 66 -1.88 13.36 16.38
C LEU A 66 -0.54 13.77 16.98
N SER A 67 0.26 12.81 17.45
CA SER A 67 1.60 13.09 17.99
C SER A 67 2.56 13.70 16.96
N LEU A 68 2.36 13.42 15.67
CA LEU A 68 3.16 13.99 14.57
C LEU A 68 2.59 15.30 14.03
N GLY A 69 1.42 15.75 14.48
CA GLY A 69 0.74 16.92 13.92
C GLY A 69 0.27 16.71 12.47
N LEU A 70 -0.03 15.47 12.08
CA LEU A 70 -0.53 15.18 10.74
C LEU A 70 -1.98 15.64 10.60
N SER A 71 -2.33 16.18 9.42
CA SER A 71 -3.71 16.49 9.06
C SER A 71 -4.62 15.27 9.29
N PRO A 72 -5.79 15.43 9.95
CA PRO A 72 -6.70 14.34 10.22
C PRO A 72 -7.12 13.61 8.94
N VAL A 73 -7.37 12.30 9.06
CA VAL A 73 -7.97 11.48 8.01
C VAL A 73 -9.19 10.80 8.62
N GLU A 74 -10.29 10.77 7.87
CA GLU A 74 -11.52 10.10 8.30
C GLU A 74 -11.25 8.60 8.57
N PRO A 75 -11.61 8.07 9.76
CA PRO A 75 -11.41 6.66 10.11
C PRO A 75 -12.02 5.70 9.09
N GLU A 76 -13.15 6.05 8.50
CA GLU A 76 -13.85 5.29 7.48
C GLU A 76 -13.03 5.20 6.19
N ALA A 77 -12.32 6.26 5.81
CA ALA A 77 -11.48 6.26 4.62
C ALA A 77 -10.29 5.31 4.77
N ILE A 78 -9.65 5.31 5.94
CA ILE A 78 -8.55 4.38 6.26
C ILE A 78 -9.06 2.93 6.28
N THR A 79 -10.19 2.72 6.94
CA THR A 79 -10.80 1.39 7.06
C THR A 79 -11.20 0.84 5.69
N LYS A 80 -11.78 1.70 4.83
CA LYS A 80 -12.09 1.35 3.44
C LYS A 80 -10.83 1.00 2.65
N ALA A 81 -9.76 1.78 2.76
CA ALA A 81 -8.48 1.51 2.06
C ALA A 81 -7.87 0.16 2.46
N LEU A 82 -7.87 -0.14 3.77
CA LEU A 82 -7.43 -1.44 4.32
C LEU A 82 -8.20 -2.59 3.68
N TRP A 83 -9.53 -2.52 3.77
CA TRP A 83 -10.42 -3.58 3.32
C TRP A 83 -10.43 -3.74 1.80
N GLN A 84 -10.38 -2.64 1.05
CA GLN A 84 -10.21 -2.67 -0.39
C GLN A 84 -8.92 -3.40 -0.77
N THR A 85 -7.79 -3.07 -0.14
CA THR A 85 -6.50 -3.74 -0.42
C THR A 85 -6.54 -5.24 -0.13
N ILE A 86 -7.19 -5.65 0.96
CA ILE A 86 -7.37 -7.07 1.31
C ILE A 86 -8.23 -7.79 0.26
N SER A 87 -9.34 -7.17 -0.15
CA SER A 87 -10.27 -7.70 -1.15
C SER A 87 -9.63 -7.88 -2.52
N GLU A 88 -8.97 -6.84 -3.05
CA GLU A 88 -8.34 -6.87 -4.39
C GLU A 88 -7.28 -7.97 -4.50
N ASN A 89 -6.57 -8.24 -3.40
CA ASN A 89 -5.54 -9.27 -3.35
C ASN A 89 -6.07 -10.66 -2.99
N ASN A 90 -7.38 -10.79 -2.74
CA ASN A 90 -8.02 -11.99 -2.19
C ASN A 90 -7.23 -12.55 -0.99
N LEU A 91 -6.78 -11.66 -0.10
CA LEU A 91 -5.86 -12.02 0.98
C LEU A 91 -6.61 -12.79 2.07
N GLN A 92 -6.46 -14.11 2.07
CA GLN A 92 -7.10 -14.98 3.08
C GLN A 92 -6.34 -14.98 4.41
N GLN A 93 -5.01 -15.01 4.30
CA GLN A 93 -4.07 -15.04 5.41
C GLN A 93 -2.84 -14.25 5.03
N GLY A 94 -2.36 -13.40 5.93
CA GLY A 94 -1.15 -12.63 5.70
C GLY A 94 -1.13 -11.35 6.50
N TYR A 95 -0.39 -10.38 6.00
CA TYR A 95 -0.11 -9.15 6.72
C TYR A 95 -0.48 -7.94 5.88
N VAL A 96 -0.84 -6.88 6.59
CA VAL A 96 -1.12 -5.58 6.01
C VAL A 96 -0.27 -4.54 6.71
N ARG A 97 0.41 -3.71 5.94
CA ARG A 97 1.13 -2.54 6.42
C ARG A 97 0.36 -1.31 5.98
N LEU A 98 -0.13 -0.55 6.93
CA LEU A 98 -0.80 0.72 6.73
C LEU A 98 0.13 1.84 7.16
N LEU A 99 0.36 2.82 6.30
CA LEU A 99 1.06 4.06 6.63
C LEU A 99 0.13 5.24 6.35
N VAL A 100 0.18 6.24 7.23
CA VAL A 100 -0.41 7.56 7.02
C VAL A 100 0.70 8.59 7.14
N TYR A 101 0.79 9.48 6.16
CA TYR A 101 1.92 10.38 5.99
C TYR A 101 1.48 11.70 5.32
N PRO A 102 2.23 12.81 5.52
CA PRO A 102 1.95 14.06 4.84
C PRO A 102 2.17 13.91 3.33
N ASN A 103 1.11 14.16 2.55
CA ASN A 103 1.12 14.13 1.09
C ASN A 103 1.54 15.49 0.54
N GLY A 104 2.82 15.78 0.74
CA GLY A 104 3.44 17.01 0.30
C GLY A 104 4.92 16.84 0.01
N ASN A 105 5.37 17.61 -0.96
CA ASN A 105 6.76 17.67 -1.39
C ASN A 105 7.41 18.86 -0.71
N CYS A 106 8.21 18.61 0.33
CA CYS A 106 8.77 19.67 1.15
C CYS A 106 9.97 19.18 1.95
N LEU A 107 10.98 20.05 2.04
CA LEU A 107 12.17 19.87 2.88
C LEU A 107 12.16 20.81 4.11
N GLY A 108 11.06 21.52 4.35
CA GLY A 108 10.80 22.19 5.63
C GLY A 108 10.42 21.17 6.71
N LEU A 109 10.55 21.54 7.98
CA LEU A 109 10.35 20.62 9.12
C LEU A 109 8.88 20.43 9.53
N ASP A 110 8.00 21.34 9.14
CA ASP A 110 6.58 21.32 9.55
C ASP A 110 5.75 20.50 8.54
N PRO A 111 5.17 19.35 8.95
CA PRO A 111 4.34 18.53 8.08
C PRO A 111 2.89 19.03 7.98
N SER A 112 2.45 19.93 8.87
CA SER A 112 1.04 20.30 9.02
C SER A 112 0.39 21.03 7.83
N PRO A 113 1.12 21.76 6.95
CA PRO A 113 0.51 22.38 5.77
C PRO A 113 0.00 21.36 4.73
N PHE A 114 0.42 20.09 4.82
CA PHE A 114 0.11 19.09 3.82
C PHE A 114 -1.06 18.20 4.25
N PRO A 115 -1.99 17.88 3.34
CA PRO A 115 -3.03 16.89 3.61
C PRO A 115 -2.37 15.53 3.84
N SER A 116 -2.94 14.72 4.73
CA SER A 116 -2.43 13.37 4.95
C SER A 116 -2.95 12.42 3.87
N ALA A 117 -2.13 11.48 3.45
CA ALA A 117 -2.55 10.37 2.59
C ALA A 117 -2.13 9.02 3.20
N ALA A 118 -2.68 7.95 2.64
CA ALA A 118 -2.48 6.59 3.11
C ALA A 118 -1.86 5.69 2.04
N LEU A 119 -0.99 4.80 2.51
CA LEU A 119 -0.42 3.70 1.75
C LEU A 119 -0.77 2.39 2.47
N VAL A 120 -1.35 1.43 1.76
CA VAL A 120 -1.66 0.09 2.29
C VAL A 120 -1.00 -0.97 1.43
N LEU A 121 -0.01 -1.64 2.00
CA LEU A 121 0.69 -2.77 1.39
C LEU A 121 0.16 -4.07 2.00
N ALA A 122 0.11 -5.13 1.19
CA ALA A 122 -0.27 -6.47 1.63
C ALA A 122 0.75 -7.51 1.16
N TRP A 123 0.98 -8.54 1.97
CA TRP A 123 1.74 -9.73 1.56
C TRP A 123 1.15 -10.98 2.18
N ARG A 124 1.23 -12.09 1.44
CA ARG A 124 0.71 -13.39 1.89
C ARG A 124 1.64 -13.99 2.94
N SER A 125 1.07 -14.84 3.78
CA SER A 125 1.84 -15.65 4.71
C SER A 125 1.25 -17.05 4.76
N ASP A 126 2.05 -18.03 4.37
CA ASP A 126 1.65 -19.43 4.35
C ASP A 126 1.94 -20.14 5.68
N SER A 127 2.39 -19.41 6.71
CA SER A 127 2.71 -20.02 8.00
C SER A 127 1.45 -20.49 8.72
N SER A 128 1.30 -21.80 8.86
CA SER A 128 0.18 -22.44 9.58
C SER A 128 0.43 -22.57 11.09
N GLY A 129 1.58 -22.13 11.61
CA GLY A 129 1.96 -22.31 13.00
C GLY A 129 2.82 -21.18 13.56
N PHE A 130 3.11 -21.25 14.85
CA PHE A 130 3.99 -20.30 15.54
C PHE A 130 5.41 -20.36 14.98
N LEU A 131 6.06 -19.20 14.93
CA LEU A 131 7.47 -19.09 14.57
C LEU A 131 8.36 -19.83 15.60
N PRO A 132 9.51 -20.38 15.17
CA PRO A 132 10.43 -21.07 16.08
C PRO A 132 10.95 -20.14 17.18
N PRO A 133 11.35 -20.65 18.36
CA PRO A 133 11.93 -19.83 19.42
C PRO A 133 13.08 -18.95 18.91
N LEU A 134 13.25 -17.79 19.52
CA LEU A 134 14.24 -16.79 19.10
C LEU A 134 15.33 -16.59 20.17
N THR A 135 16.50 -16.18 19.73
CA THR A 135 17.61 -15.73 20.58
C THR A 135 17.73 -14.21 20.57
N LEU A 136 17.98 -13.59 21.73
CA LEU A 136 18.11 -12.13 21.86
C LEU A 136 19.51 -11.71 22.27
N GLY A 137 20.07 -10.74 21.55
CA GLY A 137 21.19 -9.94 22.05
C GLY A 137 20.70 -8.94 23.11
N ILE A 138 21.63 -8.39 23.90
CA ILE A 138 21.34 -7.26 24.79
C ILE A 138 21.83 -5.99 24.10
N SER A 139 20.93 -5.05 23.86
CA SER A 139 21.28 -3.83 23.16
C SER A 139 22.15 -2.92 24.03
N HIS A 140 23.17 -2.31 23.44
CA HIS A 140 23.85 -1.14 24.03
C HIS A 140 23.07 0.15 23.77
N ILE A 141 22.20 0.16 22.75
CA ILE A 141 21.31 1.28 22.42
C ILE A 141 20.13 1.22 23.39
N ARG A 142 19.89 2.32 24.10
CA ARG A 142 18.76 2.45 25.03
C ARG A 142 17.53 2.98 24.31
N ARG A 143 16.34 2.66 24.81
CA ARG A 143 15.13 3.36 24.36
C ARG A 143 15.20 4.83 24.77
N PRO A 144 14.68 5.74 23.93
CA PRO A 144 14.58 7.15 24.31
C PRO A 144 13.80 7.30 25.62
N ALA A 145 14.29 8.15 26.51
CA ALA A 145 13.61 8.46 27.76
C ALA A 145 12.21 9.04 27.50
N ALA A 146 11.29 8.82 28.43
CA ALA A 146 9.99 9.49 28.40
C ALA A 146 10.20 11.02 28.37
N GLY A 147 9.52 11.72 27.46
CA GLY A 147 9.71 13.16 27.23
C GLY A 147 10.78 13.52 26.19
N SER A 148 11.70 12.62 25.85
CA SER A 148 12.64 12.78 24.71
C SER A 148 12.07 12.24 23.39
N THR A 149 10.83 11.79 23.40
CA THR A 149 10.18 11.11 22.29
C THR A 149 8.68 11.36 22.32
N LEU A 150 8.02 11.13 21.19
CA LEU A 150 6.56 11.07 21.06
C LEU A 150 6.09 9.73 21.66
N ALA A 151 6.12 9.66 22.98
CA ALA A 151 5.95 8.43 23.73
C ALA A 151 4.70 7.66 23.26
N ARG A 152 4.89 6.35 23.00
CA ARG A 152 3.86 5.39 22.56
C ARG A 152 3.35 5.57 21.13
N ALA A 153 3.79 6.59 20.39
CA ALA A 153 3.48 6.75 18.97
C ALA A 153 4.26 5.71 18.13
N LYS A 154 3.57 5.10 17.16
CA LYS A 154 4.16 4.15 16.21
C LYS A 154 4.46 4.85 14.90
N ILE A 155 5.66 5.42 14.81
CA ILE A 155 6.07 6.27 13.70
C ILE A 155 7.36 5.78 13.05
N SER A 156 7.53 6.02 11.75
CA SER A 156 8.66 5.51 10.97
C SER A 156 10.03 5.96 11.52
N GLY A 157 10.17 7.20 11.97
CA GLY A 157 11.45 7.73 12.49
C GLY A 157 12.02 6.95 13.67
N PHE A 158 11.19 6.44 14.59
CA PHE A 158 11.69 5.67 15.75
C PHE A 158 12.24 4.30 15.36
N TYR A 159 11.83 3.75 14.22
CA TYR A 159 12.31 2.47 13.76
C TYR A 159 13.71 2.53 13.15
N ALA A 160 14.27 3.71 12.89
CA ALA A 160 15.68 3.84 12.53
C ALA A 160 16.60 3.36 13.68
N VAL A 161 16.27 3.71 14.92
CA VAL A 161 16.98 3.28 16.13
C VAL A 161 16.82 1.77 16.34
N GLU A 162 15.59 1.26 16.23
CA GLU A 162 15.32 -0.18 16.36
C GLU A 162 16.02 -1.00 15.28
N ALA A 163 16.07 -0.52 14.03
CA ALA A 163 16.76 -1.18 12.93
C ALA A 163 18.28 -1.24 13.16
N ALA A 164 18.89 -0.18 13.68
CA ALA A 164 20.30 -0.18 14.04
C ALA A 164 20.60 -1.18 15.17
N ALA A 165 19.74 -1.22 16.19
CA ALA A 165 19.85 -2.18 17.30
C ALA A 165 19.70 -3.63 16.81
N ASP A 166 18.69 -3.92 16.00
CA ASP A 166 18.44 -5.25 15.43
C ASP A 166 19.60 -5.73 14.54
N ARG A 167 20.14 -4.85 13.68
CA ARG A 167 21.32 -5.15 12.87
C ARG A 167 22.53 -5.55 13.71
N ASN A 168 22.75 -4.89 14.85
CA ASN A 168 23.87 -5.20 15.74
C ASN A 168 23.72 -6.58 16.39
N ALA A 169 22.51 -6.96 16.80
CA ALA A 169 22.25 -8.29 17.34
C ALA A 169 22.44 -9.40 16.28
N LYS A 170 21.93 -9.17 15.06
CA LYS A 170 22.11 -10.11 13.94
C LYS A 170 23.58 -10.33 13.57
N LYS A 171 24.41 -9.28 13.62
CA LYS A 171 25.86 -9.42 13.43
C LYS A 171 26.54 -10.28 14.49
N GLN A 172 25.96 -10.40 15.67
CA GLN A 172 26.45 -11.23 16.77
C GLN A 172 25.84 -12.64 16.77
N GLY A 173 25.00 -12.97 15.79
CA GLY A 173 24.36 -14.28 15.67
C GLY A 173 23.04 -14.43 16.42
N PHE A 174 22.46 -13.35 16.93
CA PHE A 174 21.13 -13.37 17.55
C PHE A 174 20.00 -13.07 16.56
N ASP A 175 18.81 -13.59 16.82
CA ASP A 175 17.62 -13.38 15.95
C ASP A 175 17.01 -11.99 16.09
N GLY A 176 17.14 -11.38 17.27
CA GLY A 176 16.62 -10.05 17.59
C GLY A 176 17.38 -9.41 18.76
N ASN A 177 16.93 -8.24 19.20
CA ASN A 177 17.63 -7.49 20.24
C ASN A 177 16.70 -7.07 21.38
N LEU A 178 17.16 -7.26 22.62
CA LEU A 178 16.51 -6.78 23.84
C LEU A 178 16.91 -5.32 24.09
N MET A 179 15.92 -4.44 24.07
CA MET A 179 16.07 -3.02 24.36
C MET A 179 15.87 -2.76 25.85
N LEU A 180 16.72 -1.91 26.42
CA LEU A 180 16.63 -1.46 27.81
C LEU A 180 16.21 0.00 27.89
N ASN A 181 15.49 0.35 28.95
CA ASN A 181 15.23 1.72 29.35
C ASN A 181 16.54 2.43 29.77
N PRO A 182 16.58 3.77 29.82
CA PRO A 182 17.74 4.53 30.28
C PRO A 182 18.24 4.14 31.68
N ASP A 183 17.35 3.71 32.56
CA ASP A 183 17.67 3.24 33.92
C ASP A 183 18.20 1.80 33.98
N GLY A 184 18.33 1.13 32.83
CA GLY A 184 18.83 -0.24 32.72
C GLY A 184 17.77 -1.33 32.93
N THR A 185 16.51 -0.97 33.18
CA THR A 185 15.41 -1.96 33.22
C THR A 185 15.03 -2.42 31.81
N ILE A 186 14.44 -3.61 31.73
CA ILE A 186 13.96 -4.21 30.48
C ILE A 186 12.81 -3.36 29.93
N CYS A 187 12.87 -3.04 28.64
CA CYS A 187 11.81 -2.32 27.94
C CYS A 187 11.00 -3.26 27.04
N GLU A 188 11.62 -3.78 25.99
CA GLU A 188 10.97 -4.58 24.94
C GLU A 188 12.01 -5.27 24.05
N MET A 189 11.58 -6.12 23.13
CA MET A 189 12.38 -6.53 21.98
C MET A 189 12.20 -5.50 20.85
N THR A 190 13.20 -5.28 20.01
CA THR A 190 13.03 -4.53 18.75
C THR A 190 11.81 -5.05 17.97
N GLY A 191 10.75 -4.25 17.85
CA GLY A 191 9.50 -4.62 17.18
C GLY A 191 8.49 -5.47 17.97
N ALA A 192 8.71 -5.82 19.25
CA ALA A 192 7.78 -6.66 20.03
C ALA A 192 7.87 -6.42 21.55
N ASN A 193 6.74 -6.47 22.27
CA ASN A 193 6.74 -6.42 23.73
C ASN A 193 7.28 -7.73 24.32
N ILE A 194 7.80 -7.70 25.55
CA ILE A 194 8.39 -8.87 26.23
C ILE A 194 7.60 -9.24 27.50
N PHE A 195 7.58 -10.53 27.79
CA PHE A 195 7.02 -11.13 28.98
C PHE A 195 8.01 -12.12 29.62
N ILE A 196 7.99 -12.16 30.95
CA ILE A 196 8.74 -13.11 31.78
C ILE A 196 7.73 -13.91 32.60
N VAL A 197 7.92 -15.21 32.71
CA VAL A 197 7.15 -16.07 33.63
C VAL A 197 8.03 -16.43 34.81
N LYS A 198 7.52 -16.23 36.02
CA LYS A 198 8.15 -16.73 37.24
C LYS A 198 7.10 -17.25 38.21
N ASP A 199 7.26 -18.49 38.66
CA ASP A 199 6.35 -19.18 39.59
C ASP A 199 4.89 -19.14 39.09
N SER A 200 4.70 -19.41 37.80
CA SER A 200 3.41 -19.33 37.09
C SER A 200 2.74 -17.94 37.07
N VAL A 201 3.45 -16.89 37.46
CA VAL A 201 3.00 -15.49 37.35
C VAL A 201 3.65 -14.86 36.13
N LEU A 202 2.83 -14.14 35.36
CA LEU A 202 3.25 -13.42 34.17
C LEU A 202 3.68 -12.00 34.54
N TYR A 203 4.91 -11.63 34.20
CA TYR A 203 5.48 -10.30 34.41
C TYR A 203 5.75 -9.64 33.05
N THR A 204 5.48 -8.34 32.95
CA THR A 204 5.83 -7.55 31.76
C THR A 204 6.22 -6.14 32.19
N PRO A 205 7.12 -5.47 31.46
CA PRO A 205 7.48 -4.09 31.76
C PRO A 205 6.26 -3.18 31.80
N VAL A 206 6.27 -2.21 32.72
CA VAL A 206 5.45 -1.00 32.59
C VAL A 206 5.76 -0.28 31.27
N LEU A 207 4.82 0.50 30.74
CA LEU A 207 4.93 1.11 29.41
C LEU A 207 5.14 2.64 29.42
N PRO A 208 6.18 3.19 30.10
CA PRO A 208 6.46 4.63 29.99
C PRO A 208 7.06 5.01 28.62
N GLN A 209 7.73 4.06 27.94
CA GLN A 209 8.51 4.29 26.72
C GLN A 209 8.13 3.36 25.56
N SER A 210 7.77 2.11 25.87
CA SER A 210 7.36 1.11 24.87
C SER A 210 5.94 1.38 24.34
N ILE A 211 5.69 0.88 23.12
CA ILE A 211 4.38 0.93 22.51
C ILE A 211 3.42 -0.01 23.26
N ASP A 212 2.19 0.46 23.44
CA ASP A 212 1.10 -0.36 23.97
C ASP A 212 0.61 -1.34 22.89
N GLY A 213 1.24 -2.51 22.84
CA GLY A 213 1.02 -3.52 21.81
C GLY A 213 -0.39 -4.12 21.84
N VAL A 214 -0.97 -4.32 20.66
CA VAL A 214 -2.31 -4.96 20.53
C VAL A 214 -2.24 -6.41 21.03
N THR A 215 -1.23 -7.15 20.59
CA THR A 215 -1.01 -8.54 21.03
C THR A 215 -0.68 -8.64 22.51
N ARG A 216 0.06 -7.67 23.08
CA ARG A 216 0.33 -7.59 24.52
C ARG A 216 -0.98 -7.52 25.32
N ARG A 217 -1.87 -6.60 24.94
CA ARG A 217 -3.19 -6.44 25.58
C ARG A 217 -4.01 -7.73 25.50
N LEU A 218 -4.03 -8.38 24.34
CA LEU A 218 -4.72 -9.67 24.17
C LEU A 218 -4.14 -10.73 25.09
N VAL A 219 -2.81 -10.86 25.16
CA VAL A 219 -2.16 -11.86 26.02
C VAL A 219 -2.49 -11.65 27.50
N ILE A 220 -2.59 -10.40 27.97
CA ILE A 220 -3.02 -10.10 29.34
C ILE A 220 -4.48 -10.54 29.57
N GLU A 221 -5.37 -10.32 28.58
CA GLU A 221 -6.76 -10.77 28.65
C GLU A 221 -6.88 -12.31 28.65
N LEU A 222 -6.13 -12.99 27.77
CA LEU A 222 -6.05 -14.44 27.72
C LEU A 222 -5.49 -15.02 29.02
N ALA A 223 -4.47 -14.39 29.60
CA ALA A 223 -3.90 -14.77 30.89
C ALA A 223 -4.96 -14.68 32.00
N SER A 224 -5.75 -13.60 32.02
CA SER A 224 -6.86 -13.45 32.97
C SER A 224 -7.91 -14.56 32.83
N GLU A 225 -8.31 -14.92 31.60
CA GLU A 225 -9.26 -16.02 31.35
C GLU A 225 -8.70 -17.37 31.82
N LEU A 226 -7.39 -17.59 31.62
CA LEU A 226 -6.69 -18.80 32.05
C LEU A 226 -6.31 -18.80 33.54
N SER A 227 -6.73 -17.79 34.31
CA SER A 227 -6.39 -17.60 35.73
C SER A 227 -4.87 -17.54 35.99
N ILE A 228 -4.12 -16.96 35.06
CA ILE A 228 -2.68 -16.69 35.18
C ILE A 228 -2.52 -15.25 35.69
N PRO A 229 -1.97 -15.03 36.91
CA PRO A 229 -1.79 -13.68 37.43
C PRO A 229 -0.82 -12.87 36.57
N VAL A 230 -1.14 -11.60 36.32
CA VAL A 230 -0.31 -10.68 35.54
C VAL A 230 0.15 -9.51 36.40
N LYS A 231 1.45 -9.17 36.31
CA LYS A 231 2.05 -8.01 36.97
C LYS A 231 2.78 -7.13 35.96
N GLU A 232 2.34 -5.89 35.86
CA GLU A 232 3.03 -4.84 35.09
C GLU A 232 3.97 -4.09 36.04
N VAL A 233 5.28 -4.35 35.95
CA VAL A 233 6.28 -3.81 36.88
C VAL A 233 7.56 -3.42 36.14
N PRO A 234 8.40 -2.51 36.68
CA PRO A 234 9.77 -2.36 36.21
C PRO A 234 10.51 -3.69 36.40
N LEU A 235 11.20 -4.17 35.35
CA LEU A 235 11.92 -5.44 35.38
C LEU A 235 13.43 -5.18 35.22
N PRO A 236 14.23 -5.30 36.29
CA PRO A 236 15.68 -5.34 36.17
C PRO A 236 16.15 -6.42 35.19
N LEU A 237 17.28 -6.17 34.53
CA LEU A 237 17.87 -7.14 33.59
C LEU A 237 18.13 -8.51 34.24
N GLY A 238 18.48 -8.53 35.53
CA GLY A 238 18.73 -9.74 36.30
C GLY A 238 17.51 -10.66 36.43
N ASP A 239 16.29 -10.16 36.25
CA ASP A 239 15.07 -10.98 36.34
C ASP A 239 15.00 -12.06 35.25
N LEU A 240 15.66 -11.84 34.11
CA LEU A 240 15.77 -12.85 33.05
C LEU A 240 16.57 -14.08 33.49
N MET A 241 17.50 -13.91 34.43
CA MET A 241 18.39 -14.99 34.89
C MET A 241 17.66 -16.03 35.73
N VAL A 242 16.59 -15.61 36.38
CA VAL A 242 15.79 -16.42 37.30
C VAL A 242 14.41 -16.75 36.74
N ALA A 243 14.10 -16.27 35.54
CA ALA A 243 12.87 -16.54 34.81
C ALA A 243 12.71 -18.04 34.50
N ASP A 244 11.50 -18.54 34.64
CA ASP A 244 11.17 -19.91 34.22
C ASP A 244 10.91 -19.95 32.70
N GLU A 245 10.28 -18.91 32.15
CA GLU A 245 10.01 -18.76 30.72
C GLU A 245 10.16 -17.29 30.30
N VAL A 246 10.53 -17.05 29.04
CA VAL A 246 10.53 -15.72 28.43
C VAL A 246 9.94 -15.84 27.04
N PHE A 247 9.07 -14.90 26.68
CA PHE A 247 8.49 -14.82 25.34
C PHE A 247 8.23 -13.37 24.92
N VAL A 248 8.10 -13.14 23.61
CA VAL A 248 7.76 -11.84 23.04
C VAL A 248 6.38 -11.88 22.40
N THR A 249 5.77 -10.70 22.28
CA THR A 249 4.46 -10.52 21.65
C THR A 249 4.43 -9.36 20.67
N GLY A 250 3.74 -9.54 19.56
CA GLY A 250 3.53 -8.51 18.55
C GLY A 250 2.84 -9.08 17.32
N THR A 251 2.32 -8.23 16.41
CA THR A 251 1.53 -8.71 15.26
C THR A 251 2.25 -9.77 14.41
N TYR A 252 3.57 -9.62 14.22
CA TYR A 252 4.40 -10.58 13.49
C TYR A 252 4.82 -11.78 14.34
N HIS A 253 5.16 -11.53 15.61
CA HIS A 253 5.69 -12.57 16.51
C HIS A 253 4.59 -13.42 17.16
N GLU A 254 3.35 -12.94 17.18
CA GLU A 254 2.24 -13.51 17.94
C GLU A 254 2.62 -13.70 19.40
N ILE A 255 2.85 -14.94 19.83
CA ILE A 255 3.39 -15.32 21.14
C ILE A 255 4.60 -16.21 20.82
N ARG A 256 5.81 -15.64 20.88
CA ARG A 256 7.03 -16.33 20.42
C ARG A 256 8.00 -16.56 21.59
N PRO A 257 8.33 -17.82 21.91
CA PRO A 257 9.28 -18.14 22.98
C PRO A 257 10.67 -17.55 22.70
N VAL A 258 11.39 -17.21 23.77
CA VAL A 258 12.80 -16.80 23.74
C VAL A 258 13.63 -17.89 24.36
N SER A 259 14.55 -18.46 23.58
CA SER A 259 15.40 -19.57 24.01
C SER A 259 16.69 -19.11 24.70
N ALA A 260 17.17 -17.91 24.40
CA ALA A 260 18.37 -17.36 25.01
C ALA A 260 18.37 -15.83 24.99
N VAL A 261 19.00 -15.21 25.99
CA VAL A 261 19.28 -13.78 26.03
C VAL A 261 20.76 -13.56 26.38
N GLY A 262 21.46 -12.72 25.63
CA GLY A 262 22.87 -12.38 25.91
C GLY A 262 23.82 -13.57 25.85
N GLY A 263 23.46 -14.63 25.11
CA GLY A 263 24.21 -15.89 25.04
C GLY A 263 23.88 -16.91 26.13
N GLN A 264 23.03 -16.56 27.09
CA GLN A 264 22.56 -17.48 28.11
C GLN A 264 21.25 -18.14 27.72
N VAL A 265 21.22 -19.47 27.77
CA VAL A 265 20.02 -20.28 27.53
C VAL A 265 19.02 -20.07 28.67
N LEU A 266 17.75 -19.91 28.30
CA LEU A 266 16.63 -19.70 29.21
C LEU A 266 15.77 -20.96 29.29
N GLY A 267 15.42 -21.35 30.52
CA GLY A 267 14.58 -22.52 30.79
C GLY A 267 15.17 -23.84 30.30
N SER A 268 14.45 -24.93 30.54
CA SER A 268 14.79 -26.28 30.03
C SER A 268 13.78 -26.82 29.02
N GLN A 269 12.60 -26.19 28.89
CA GLN A 269 11.51 -26.58 27.99
C GLN A 269 11.01 -25.35 27.21
N LEU A 270 10.92 -25.48 25.88
CA LEU A 270 10.51 -24.40 24.97
C LEU A 270 9.47 -24.92 23.96
N PRO A 271 8.27 -24.29 23.84
CA PRO A 271 7.73 -23.30 24.77
C PRO A 271 7.59 -23.87 26.19
N GLY A 272 7.72 -23.04 27.21
CA GLY A 272 7.36 -23.43 28.58
C GLY A 272 5.84 -23.58 28.73
N LEU A 273 5.40 -24.15 29.85
CA LEU A 273 4.01 -24.55 30.07
C LEU A 273 3.03 -23.36 30.02
N VAL A 274 3.39 -22.21 30.60
CA VAL A 274 2.54 -21.01 30.60
C VAL A 274 2.46 -20.43 29.18
N THR A 275 3.59 -20.32 28.49
CA THR A 275 3.66 -19.84 27.10
C THR A 275 2.85 -20.75 26.17
N GLN A 276 2.96 -22.08 26.35
CA GLN A 276 2.19 -23.06 25.58
C GLN A 276 0.69 -22.91 25.81
N ARG A 277 0.23 -22.78 27.07
CA ARG A 277 -1.19 -22.57 27.38
C ARG A 277 -1.75 -21.30 26.72
N LEU A 278 -0.97 -20.22 26.72
CA LEU A 278 -1.33 -18.97 26.05
C LEU A 278 -1.38 -19.13 24.53
N GLN A 279 -0.40 -19.82 23.94
CA GLN A 279 -0.36 -20.14 22.51
C GLN A 279 -1.59 -20.96 22.06
N GLU A 280 -1.91 -22.03 22.80
CA GLU A 280 -3.07 -22.87 22.52
C GLU A 280 -4.38 -22.09 22.62
N ARG A 281 -4.52 -21.24 23.65
CA ARG A 281 -5.71 -20.40 23.82
C ARG A 281 -5.84 -19.36 22.71
N PHE A 282 -4.73 -18.73 22.33
CA PHE A 282 -4.67 -17.79 21.22
C PHE A 282 -5.10 -18.45 19.91
N GLN A 283 -4.60 -19.65 19.60
CA GLN A 283 -5.01 -20.37 18.38
C GLN A 283 -6.50 -20.76 18.37
N LYS A 284 -7.05 -21.18 19.52
CA LYS A 284 -8.47 -21.58 19.63
C LYS A 284 -9.44 -20.48 19.22
N MET A 285 -9.10 -19.21 19.46
CA MET A 285 -9.99 -18.07 19.19
C MET A 285 -10.32 -17.90 17.69
N PHE A 286 -9.45 -18.35 16.79
CA PHE A 286 -9.67 -18.22 15.35
C PHE A 286 -10.58 -19.32 14.77
N HIS A 287 -10.79 -20.40 15.51
CA HIS A 287 -11.52 -21.59 15.05
C HIS A 287 -12.90 -21.73 15.70
N ASN A 288 -13.14 -21.08 16.84
CA ASN A 288 -14.42 -21.12 17.53
C ASN A 288 -15.25 -19.86 17.22
N PRO A 289 -16.35 -19.96 16.43
CA PRO A 289 -17.19 -18.81 16.10
C PRO A 289 -17.95 -18.22 17.31
N GLU A 290 -18.09 -18.98 18.40
CA GLU A 290 -18.76 -18.57 19.64
C GLU A 290 -17.79 -18.03 20.71
N ASP A 291 -16.51 -17.91 20.38
CA ASP A 291 -15.51 -17.42 21.32
C ASP A 291 -15.73 -15.94 21.66
N VAL A 292 -15.95 -15.67 22.96
CA VAL A 292 -16.28 -14.33 23.47
C VAL A 292 -15.13 -13.34 23.23
N ILE A 293 -13.88 -13.76 23.39
CA ILE A 293 -12.73 -12.91 23.12
C ILE A 293 -12.64 -12.67 21.62
N ALA A 294 -12.77 -13.71 20.80
CA ALA A 294 -12.75 -13.57 19.35
C ALA A 294 -13.82 -12.58 18.84
N SER A 295 -15.02 -12.57 19.44
CA SER A 295 -16.10 -11.65 19.05
C SER A 295 -15.75 -10.17 19.23
N ARG A 296 -14.90 -9.84 20.21
CA ARG A 296 -14.44 -8.47 20.47
C ARG A 296 -13.16 -8.12 19.71
N TRP A 297 -12.33 -9.12 19.45
CA TRP A 297 -10.98 -8.91 18.91
C TRP A 297 -10.87 -9.16 17.41
N LEU A 298 -11.77 -9.91 16.80
CA LEU A 298 -11.70 -10.24 15.37
C LEU A 298 -12.70 -9.43 14.58
N THR A 299 -12.21 -8.43 13.86
CA THR A 299 -13.03 -7.64 12.94
C THR A 299 -12.97 -8.29 11.57
N GLY A 300 -14.10 -8.80 11.12
CA GLY A 300 -14.33 -9.15 9.72
C GLY A 300 -15.08 -8.03 9.02
N THR A 301 -15.25 -8.17 7.72
CA THR A 301 -16.17 -7.34 6.96
C THR A 301 -16.76 -8.17 5.84
N VAL A 302 -18.00 -7.85 5.47
CA VAL A 302 -18.58 -8.30 4.21
C VAL A 302 -18.13 -7.27 3.17
N ILE A 303 -16.90 -7.39 2.69
CA ILE A 303 -16.56 -6.69 1.46
C ILE A 303 -17.19 -7.53 0.35
N GLU A 304 -18.37 -7.11 -0.11
CA GLU A 304 -18.72 -7.35 -1.52
C GLU A 304 -17.50 -6.93 -2.31
N LYS A 305 -16.87 -7.86 -3.04
CA LYS A 305 -15.66 -7.61 -3.82
C LYS A 305 -15.73 -6.20 -4.42
N SER A 306 -15.04 -5.26 -3.78
CA SER A 306 -14.55 -4.12 -4.50
C SER A 306 -13.34 -4.70 -5.23
N ILE A 307 -13.60 -5.25 -6.42
CA ILE A 307 -12.91 -4.78 -7.62
C ILE A 307 -13.11 -3.25 -7.59
N PRO A 308 -12.25 -2.34 -8.10
CA PRO A 308 -12.78 -1.03 -8.41
C PRO A 308 -14.02 -1.32 -9.25
N LYS A 309 -15.23 -1.07 -8.73
CA LYS A 309 -16.37 -0.94 -9.60
C LYS A 309 -15.85 0.13 -10.56
N PRO A 310 -15.64 -0.16 -11.86
CA PRO A 310 -15.51 0.94 -12.80
C PRO A 310 -16.63 1.88 -12.41
N VAL A 311 -16.35 3.16 -12.14
CA VAL A 311 -17.38 4.19 -11.89
C VAL A 311 -18.59 3.79 -12.72
N ALA A 312 -19.64 3.29 -12.04
CA ALA A 312 -20.53 2.23 -12.54
C ALA A 312 -20.52 2.17 -14.05
N SER A 313 -19.74 1.26 -14.69
CA SER A 313 -19.32 1.35 -16.11
C SER A 313 -20.36 2.14 -16.88
N GLN A 314 -20.15 3.46 -16.98
CA GLN A 314 -21.16 4.29 -17.57
C GLN A 314 -21.15 3.76 -18.99
N ALA A 315 -22.22 3.06 -19.38
CA ALA A 315 -22.22 2.37 -20.65
C ALA A 315 -21.80 3.43 -21.65
N TYR A 316 -20.64 3.27 -22.27
CA TYR A 316 -20.06 4.33 -23.08
C TYR A 316 -20.10 3.85 -24.51
N GLN A 317 -20.15 4.81 -25.41
CA GLN A 317 -20.06 4.57 -26.82
C GLN A 317 -18.78 5.20 -27.34
N ILE A 318 -18.19 4.55 -28.35
CA ILE A 318 -17.14 5.14 -29.15
C ILE A 318 -17.74 5.52 -30.49
N ARG A 319 -17.56 6.78 -30.85
CA ARG A 319 -18.04 7.32 -32.12
C ARG A 319 -16.99 8.26 -32.71
N ALA A 320 -17.11 8.51 -34.01
CA ALA A 320 -16.39 9.62 -34.63
C ALA A 320 -16.85 10.94 -33.98
N ALA A 321 -15.92 11.85 -33.77
CA ALA A 321 -16.21 13.17 -33.24
C ALA A 321 -16.96 14.02 -34.26
N GLU A 322 -17.86 14.86 -33.77
CA GLU A 322 -18.63 15.85 -34.50
C GLU A 322 -18.14 17.26 -34.16
N LEU A 323 -18.54 18.26 -34.94
CA LEU A 323 -18.07 19.64 -34.73
C LEU A 323 -18.42 20.20 -33.35
N THR A 324 -19.49 19.67 -32.73
CA THR A 324 -19.91 20.00 -31.36
C THR A 324 -18.94 19.49 -30.30
N ASP A 325 -18.15 18.45 -30.59
CA ASP A 325 -17.20 17.85 -29.64
C ASP A 325 -15.87 18.63 -29.54
N VAL A 326 -15.61 19.54 -30.49
CA VAL A 326 -14.33 20.26 -30.59
C VAL A 326 -13.90 20.92 -29.28
N PRO A 327 -14.77 21.62 -28.52
CA PRO A 327 -14.39 22.19 -27.23
C PRO A 327 -13.93 21.12 -26.22
N GLY A 328 -14.65 20.00 -26.15
CA GLY A 328 -14.30 18.89 -25.26
C GLY A 328 -13.00 18.21 -25.68
N VAL A 329 -12.78 18.02 -26.98
CA VAL A 329 -11.54 17.44 -27.52
C VAL A 329 -10.33 18.32 -27.16
N ILE A 330 -10.47 19.64 -27.32
CA ILE A 330 -9.44 20.60 -26.93
C ILE A 330 -9.18 20.54 -25.42
N ALA A 331 -10.22 20.49 -24.58
CA ALA A 331 -10.05 20.36 -23.14
C ALA A 331 -9.35 19.04 -22.74
N GLY A 332 -9.68 17.93 -23.41
CA GLY A 332 -9.04 16.62 -23.17
C GLY A 332 -7.56 16.60 -23.58
N ILE A 333 -7.21 17.16 -24.73
CA ILE A 333 -5.81 17.31 -25.16
C ILE A 333 -5.05 18.24 -24.19
N GLY A 334 -5.69 19.33 -23.73
CA GLY A 334 -5.11 20.22 -22.72
C GLY A 334 -4.81 19.48 -21.42
N SER A 335 -5.74 18.64 -20.97
CA SER A 335 -5.56 17.79 -19.78
C SER A 335 -4.42 16.78 -19.94
N LEU A 336 -4.31 16.15 -21.12
CA LEU A 336 -3.18 15.26 -21.44
C LEU A 336 -1.84 16.01 -21.34
N LEU A 337 -1.73 17.19 -21.94
CA LEU A 337 -0.49 17.96 -21.95
C LEU A 337 -0.16 18.53 -20.58
N ALA A 338 -1.16 18.89 -19.77
CA ALA A 338 -0.98 19.32 -18.39
C ALA A 338 -0.37 18.21 -17.54
N GLU A 339 -0.89 16.98 -17.67
CA GLU A 339 -0.36 15.78 -17.00
C GLU A 339 1.08 15.48 -17.41
N LEU A 340 1.35 15.46 -18.72
CA LEU A 340 2.70 15.16 -19.24
C LEU A 340 3.74 16.20 -18.82
N LYS A 341 3.32 17.46 -18.59
CA LYS A 341 4.20 18.55 -18.16
C LYS A 341 4.21 18.79 -16.64
N GLY A 342 3.40 18.06 -15.88
CA GLY A 342 3.29 18.24 -14.43
C GLY A 342 2.75 19.61 -14.02
N VAL A 343 1.87 20.22 -14.82
CA VAL A 343 1.23 21.51 -14.54
C VAL A 343 -0.27 21.34 -14.30
N THR A 344 -0.92 22.30 -13.64
CA THR A 344 -2.35 22.21 -13.28
C THR A 344 -3.27 22.34 -14.50
N GLU A 345 -2.90 23.17 -15.47
CA GLU A 345 -3.69 23.42 -16.68
C GLU A 345 -2.75 23.69 -17.86
N PHE A 346 -3.13 23.27 -19.07
CA PHE A 346 -2.40 23.56 -20.28
C PHE A 346 -3.36 24.07 -21.37
N GLN A 347 -3.20 25.33 -21.75
CA GLN A 347 -4.01 25.93 -22.81
C GLN A 347 -3.38 25.67 -24.19
N LEU A 348 -4.17 25.08 -25.08
CA LEU A 348 -3.78 24.86 -26.47
C LEU A 348 -3.83 26.17 -27.27
N PRO A 349 -2.96 26.33 -28.29
CA PRO A 349 -3.04 27.48 -29.18
C PRO A 349 -4.36 27.47 -29.97
N PRO A 350 -4.92 28.65 -30.33
CA PRO A 350 -6.19 28.74 -31.08
C PRO A 350 -6.23 27.91 -32.37
N ALA A 351 -5.08 27.72 -33.02
CA ALA A 351 -4.95 26.90 -34.22
C ALA A 351 -5.33 25.42 -34.00
N ALA A 352 -5.23 24.90 -32.77
CA ALA A 352 -5.62 23.52 -32.46
C ALA A 352 -7.12 23.27 -32.70
N THR A 353 -7.96 24.27 -32.41
CA THR A 353 -9.40 24.21 -32.68
C THR A 353 -9.67 24.07 -34.17
N GLU A 354 -8.98 24.85 -35.01
CA GLU A 354 -9.12 24.79 -36.45
C GLU A 354 -8.66 23.44 -37.03
N VAL A 355 -7.57 22.87 -36.50
CA VAL A 355 -7.09 21.54 -36.90
C VAL A 355 -8.14 20.47 -36.59
N CYS A 356 -8.73 20.47 -35.39
CA CYS A 356 -9.78 19.53 -35.02
C CYS A 356 -11.00 19.65 -35.94
N GLN A 357 -11.46 20.88 -36.21
CA GLN A 357 -12.58 21.13 -37.13
C GLN A 357 -12.30 20.61 -38.54
N ARG A 358 -11.09 20.81 -39.06
CA ARG A 358 -10.69 20.33 -40.39
C ARG A 358 -10.59 18.81 -40.46
N LEU A 359 -10.11 18.13 -39.42
CA LEU A 359 -10.09 16.66 -39.33
C LEU A 359 -11.52 16.10 -39.33
N ILE A 360 -12.40 16.66 -38.50
CA ILE A 360 -13.81 16.22 -38.40
C ILE A 360 -14.57 16.48 -39.70
N ALA A 361 -14.33 17.61 -40.36
CA ALA A 361 -14.95 17.95 -41.64
C ALA A 361 -14.36 17.18 -42.84
N GLY A 362 -13.43 16.24 -42.62
CA GLY A 362 -12.79 15.45 -43.67
C GLY A 362 -11.91 16.29 -44.62
N LYS A 363 -11.47 17.49 -44.20
CA LYS A 363 -10.57 18.36 -44.97
C LYS A 363 -9.12 17.87 -44.91
N TYR A 364 -8.79 17.10 -43.88
CA TYR A 364 -7.52 16.38 -43.75
C TYR A 364 -7.77 14.89 -43.64
N PRO A 365 -6.89 14.05 -44.22
CA PRO A 365 -7.02 12.61 -44.12
C PRO A 365 -6.67 12.19 -42.69
N GLY A 366 -7.68 11.76 -41.94
CA GLY A 366 -7.58 11.46 -40.52
C GLY A 366 -8.96 11.38 -39.87
N ALA A 367 -8.98 11.22 -38.56
CA ALA A 367 -10.21 11.16 -37.77
C ALA A 367 -9.93 11.53 -36.31
N ILE A 368 -11.01 11.86 -35.60
CA ILE A 368 -11.01 11.95 -34.14
C ILE A 368 -12.11 11.02 -33.67
N PHE A 369 -11.80 10.15 -32.71
CA PHE A 369 -12.79 9.33 -32.03
C PHE A 369 -12.89 9.77 -30.58
N VAL A 370 -14.12 9.81 -30.08
CA VAL A 370 -14.44 10.16 -28.70
C VAL A 370 -15.19 9.02 -28.04
N ALA A 371 -14.93 8.86 -26.75
CA ALA A 371 -15.70 8.02 -25.86
C ALA A 371 -16.60 8.92 -25.02
N ASN A 372 -17.91 8.72 -25.10
CA ASN A 372 -18.90 9.47 -24.33
C ASN A 372 -19.80 8.49 -23.56
N PRO A 373 -20.44 8.90 -22.46
CA PRO A 373 -21.51 8.12 -21.88
C PRO A 373 -22.65 7.86 -22.88
N GLN A 374 -23.32 6.72 -22.78
CA GLN A 374 -24.53 6.43 -23.55
C GLN A 374 -25.63 7.38 -23.11
N GLY A 375 -26.18 8.13 -24.07
CA GLY A 375 -27.23 9.12 -23.82
C GLY A 375 -26.72 10.51 -23.45
N ASP A 376 -25.40 10.72 -23.31
CA ASP A 376 -24.77 12.03 -23.13
C ASP A 376 -23.62 12.17 -24.13
N ASN A 377 -23.84 12.98 -25.16
CA ASN A 377 -22.83 13.20 -26.20
C ASN A 377 -21.87 14.36 -25.87
N ASP A 378 -22.16 15.17 -24.85
CA ASP A 378 -21.41 16.38 -24.52
C ASP A 378 -20.21 16.06 -23.62
N SER A 379 -20.33 15.05 -22.76
CA SER A 379 -19.25 14.63 -21.85
C SER A 379 -18.23 13.70 -22.53
N ILE A 380 -16.96 14.09 -22.57
CA ILE A 380 -15.87 13.27 -23.14
C ILE A 380 -15.12 12.51 -22.04
N LEU A 381 -15.23 11.19 -22.06
CA LEU A 381 -14.53 10.27 -21.15
C LEU A 381 -13.12 9.92 -21.65
N GLY A 382 -12.91 10.00 -22.96
CA GLY A 382 -11.63 9.77 -23.61
C GLY A 382 -11.68 10.14 -25.08
N LEU A 383 -10.52 10.32 -25.69
CA LEU A 383 -10.37 10.68 -27.09
C LEU A 383 -9.12 10.04 -27.69
N ILE A 384 -9.16 9.81 -28.99
CA ILE A 384 -7.98 9.48 -29.79
C ILE A 384 -8.02 10.27 -31.10
N THR A 385 -6.90 10.87 -31.47
CA THR A 385 -6.73 11.63 -32.71
C THR A 385 -5.75 10.91 -33.62
N LEU A 386 -6.04 10.93 -34.93
CA LEU A 386 -5.19 10.28 -35.91
C LEU A 386 -5.16 11.04 -37.23
N THR A 387 -4.03 10.94 -37.91
CA THR A 387 -3.86 11.38 -39.30
C THR A 387 -3.39 10.23 -40.18
N VAL A 388 -3.74 10.28 -41.45
CA VAL A 388 -3.21 9.37 -42.47
C VAL A 388 -2.04 10.06 -43.15
N GLN A 389 -0.91 9.37 -43.20
CA GLN A 389 0.33 9.84 -43.79
C GLN A 389 0.71 8.97 -44.98
N GLU A 390 1.23 9.59 -46.04
CA GLU A 390 1.77 8.89 -47.21
C GLU A 390 3.29 8.83 -47.13
N ALA A 391 3.87 7.65 -47.36
CA ALA A 391 5.32 7.51 -47.42
C ALA A 391 5.83 7.87 -48.82
N ILE A 392 6.61 8.95 -48.93
CA ILE A 392 7.11 9.50 -50.22
C ILE A 392 7.82 8.46 -51.10
N HIS A 393 8.50 7.47 -50.50
CA HIS A 393 9.33 6.49 -51.20
C HIS A 393 8.84 5.04 -51.11
N VAL A 394 7.72 4.79 -50.42
CA VAL A 394 7.12 3.47 -50.27
C VAL A 394 5.65 3.64 -50.60
N ALA A 395 5.19 3.10 -51.73
CA ALA A 395 3.77 3.16 -52.10
C ALA A 395 2.94 2.55 -50.96
N GLY A 396 2.33 3.40 -50.13
CA GLY A 396 1.59 2.98 -48.95
C GLY A 396 1.30 4.12 -47.99
N SER A 397 0.08 4.12 -47.47
CA SER A 397 -0.37 5.02 -46.42
C SER A 397 -0.29 4.33 -45.06
N PHE A 398 -0.15 5.12 -43.99
CA PHE A 398 -0.19 4.62 -42.63
C PHE A 398 -0.93 5.59 -41.72
N VAL A 399 -1.52 5.05 -40.66
CA VAL A 399 -2.15 5.87 -39.63
C VAL A 399 -1.12 6.26 -38.59
N LEU A 400 -1.03 7.55 -38.27
CA LEU A 400 -0.28 8.08 -37.15
C LEU A 400 -1.25 8.53 -36.07
N VAL A 401 -1.22 7.87 -34.90
CA VAL A 401 -1.93 8.31 -33.71
C VAL A 401 -1.16 9.45 -33.06
N GLN A 402 -1.82 10.59 -32.85
CA GLN A 402 -1.18 11.81 -32.35
C GLN A 402 -1.38 11.94 -30.83
N GLU A 403 -2.64 11.87 -30.39
CA GLU A 403 -3.02 11.94 -29.00
C GLU A 403 -3.95 10.77 -28.65
N LEU A 404 -3.71 10.13 -27.50
CA LEU A 404 -4.64 9.22 -26.84
C LEU A 404 -4.77 9.67 -25.40
N TRP A 405 -5.99 10.02 -24.99
CA TRP A 405 -6.29 10.45 -23.64
C TRP A 405 -7.53 9.77 -23.11
N VAL A 406 -7.48 9.37 -21.84
CA VAL A 406 -8.63 8.88 -21.09
C VAL A 406 -8.64 9.64 -19.78
N HIS A 407 -9.82 10.21 -19.47
CA HIS A 407 -10.03 10.94 -18.23
C HIS A 407 -9.59 10.07 -17.03
N PRO A 408 -8.82 10.60 -16.06
CA PRO A 408 -8.18 9.81 -15.02
C PRO A 408 -9.12 8.84 -14.27
N GLU A 409 -10.35 9.26 -14.03
CA GLU A 409 -11.39 8.47 -13.34
C GLU A 409 -11.92 7.27 -14.16
N HIS A 410 -11.68 7.24 -15.47
CA HIS A 410 -12.20 6.24 -16.39
C HIS A 410 -11.12 5.33 -17.01
N ARG A 411 -9.84 5.46 -16.60
CA ARG A 411 -8.72 4.68 -17.15
C ARG A 411 -8.84 3.16 -16.95
N SER A 412 -9.61 2.72 -15.95
CA SER A 412 -9.90 1.31 -15.69
C SER A 412 -11.02 0.72 -16.55
N GLN A 413 -11.68 1.52 -17.41
CA GLN A 413 -12.88 1.10 -18.15
C GLN A 413 -12.61 0.58 -19.57
N ASN A 414 -11.38 0.19 -19.92
CA ASN A 414 -10.97 -0.23 -21.27
C ASN A 414 -11.25 0.79 -22.39
N ILE A 415 -11.50 2.06 -22.05
CA ILE A 415 -11.77 3.13 -23.03
C ILE A 415 -10.59 3.28 -23.99
N GLY A 416 -9.35 3.30 -23.50
CA GLY A 416 -8.16 3.43 -24.35
C GLY A 416 -8.00 2.27 -25.34
N GLU A 417 -8.27 1.04 -24.91
CA GLU A 417 -8.22 -0.14 -25.79
C GLU A 417 -9.32 -0.08 -26.87
N ASN A 418 -10.54 0.31 -26.49
CA ASN A 418 -11.64 0.39 -27.44
C ASN A 418 -11.49 1.59 -28.39
N LEU A 419 -10.87 2.70 -27.95
CA LEU A 419 -10.47 3.81 -28.84
C LEU A 419 -9.44 3.33 -29.86
N MET A 420 -8.45 2.53 -29.44
CA MET A 420 -7.51 1.90 -30.38
C MET A 420 -8.20 0.95 -31.38
N LYS A 421 -9.19 0.17 -30.94
CA LYS A 421 -10.00 -0.66 -31.87
C LYS A 421 -10.76 0.17 -32.90
N ALA A 422 -11.21 1.38 -32.56
CA ALA A 422 -11.81 2.29 -33.52
C ALA A 422 -10.79 2.77 -34.56
N VAL A 423 -9.53 3.01 -34.15
CA VAL A 423 -8.43 3.31 -35.08
C VAL A 423 -8.14 2.13 -36.00
N GLU A 424 -8.13 0.90 -35.50
CA GLU A 424 -7.94 -0.31 -36.31
C GLU A 424 -9.07 -0.48 -37.32
N THR A 425 -10.32 -0.31 -36.88
CA THR A 425 -11.50 -0.37 -37.76
C THR A 425 -11.43 0.69 -38.86
N TYR A 426 -11.09 1.93 -38.49
CA TYR A 426 -10.85 3.00 -39.45
C TYR A 426 -9.75 2.64 -40.45
N SER A 427 -8.62 2.11 -39.97
CA SER A 427 -7.48 1.72 -40.80
C SER A 427 -7.88 0.66 -41.83
N HIS A 428 -8.60 -0.39 -41.39
CA HIS A 428 -9.13 -1.42 -42.31
C HIS A 428 -10.09 -0.84 -43.35
N GLN A 429 -11.00 0.07 -42.96
CA GLN A 429 -11.92 0.73 -43.89
C GLN A 429 -11.21 1.59 -44.93
N GLN A 430 -10.06 2.16 -44.59
CA GLN A 430 -9.22 2.94 -45.50
C GLN A 430 -8.21 2.07 -46.29
N GLY A 431 -8.21 0.75 -46.10
CA GLY A 431 -7.24 -0.15 -46.74
C GLY A 431 -5.81 0.02 -46.24
N ILE A 432 -5.63 0.54 -45.02
CA ILE A 432 -4.34 0.82 -44.40
C ILE A 432 -3.99 -0.32 -43.43
N SER A 433 -2.83 -0.94 -43.62
CA SER A 433 -2.36 -2.08 -42.80
C SER A 433 -1.35 -1.70 -41.73
N ARG A 434 -1.05 -0.41 -41.54
CA ARG A 434 -0.01 0.05 -40.60
C ARG A 434 -0.50 1.20 -39.74
N ILE A 435 -0.35 1.04 -38.42
CA ILE A 435 -0.56 2.07 -37.41
C ILE A 435 0.76 2.36 -36.70
N GLU A 436 1.08 3.63 -36.48
CA GLU A 436 2.27 4.08 -35.77
C GLU A 436 1.92 5.07 -34.65
N VAL A 437 2.75 5.07 -33.62
CA VAL A 437 2.76 6.06 -32.53
C VAL A 437 4.19 6.57 -32.36
N CYS A 438 4.36 7.86 -32.08
CA CYS A 438 5.70 8.43 -31.83
C CYS A 438 6.18 8.06 -30.42
N LEU A 439 7.47 7.72 -30.31
CA LEU A 439 8.14 7.60 -29.02
C LEU A 439 8.78 8.95 -28.66
N PRO A 440 8.66 9.39 -27.39
CA PRO A 440 9.33 10.59 -26.93
C PRO A 440 10.86 10.39 -26.95
N THR A 441 11.60 11.48 -27.13
CA THR A 441 13.07 11.48 -27.05
C THR A 441 13.59 11.59 -25.62
N HIS A 442 12.70 11.77 -24.64
CA HIS A 442 12.99 11.91 -23.21
C HIS A 442 11.92 11.17 -22.40
N GLU A 443 12.30 10.62 -21.25
CA GLU A 443 11.34 9.98 -20.35
C GLU A 443 10.45 11.02 -19.65
N PHE A 444 9.17 10.70 -19.50
CA PHE A 444 8.19 11.50 -18.76
C PHE A 444 7.49 10.61 -17.72
N PRO A 445 6.90 11.19 -16.65
CA PRO A 445 6.14 10.43 -15.66
C PRO A 445 5.07 9.56 -16.34
N SER A 446 5.05 8.25 -16.06
CA SER A 446 4.16 7.25 -16.70
C SER A 446 4.59 6.74 -18.09
N PHE A 447 5.79 7.05 -18.59
CA PHE A 447 6.30 6.49 -19.85
C PHE A 447 6.26 4.95 -19.90
N SER A 448 6.72 4.26 -18.84
CA SER A 448 6.74 2.79 -18.79
C SER A 448 5.34 2.17 -18.88
N SER A 449 4.34 2.78 -18.24
CA SER A 449 2.94 2.31 -18.34
C SER A 449 2.34 2.54 -19.73
N THR A 450 2.66 3.67 -20.36
CA THR A 450 2.22 3.97 -21.73
C THR A 450 2.88 3.03 -22.74
N HIS A 451 4.17 2.77 -22.59
CA HIS A 451 4.93 1.84 -23.42
C HIS A 451 4.37 0.41 -23.28
N HIS A 452 4.10 -0.03 -22.05
CA HIS A 452 3.47 -1.32 -21.78
C HIS A 452 2.06 -1.45 -22.40
N PHE A 453 1.24 -0.39 -22.35
CA PHE A 453 -0.09 -0.37 -22.99
C PHE A 453 0.00 -0.65 -24.49
N TYR A 454 0.94 -0.02 -25.20
CA TYR A 454 1.10 -0.22 -26.65
C TYR A 454 1.64 -1.62 -26.99
N HIS A 455 2.61 -2.13 -26.22
CA HIS A 455 3.08 -3.52 -26.36
C HIS A 455 1.94 -4.53 -26.19
N LYS A 456 1.13 -4.37 -25.13
CA LYS A 456 -0.07 -5.21 -24.91
C LYS A 456 -1.08 -5.10 -26.04
N SER A 457 -1.15 -3.94 -26.70
CA SER A 457 -2.00 -3.69 -27.86
C SER A 457 -1.41 -4.20 -29.17
N GLY A 458 -0.27 -4.90 -29.16
CA GLY A 458 0.36 -5.50 -30.33
C GLY A 458 1.24 -4.54 -31.14
N PHE A 459 1.71 -3.45 -30.55
CA PHE A 459 2.74 -2.60 -31.15
C PHE A 459 4.12 -3.12 -30.80
N GLU A 460 5.05 -2.98 -31.75
CA GLU A 460 6.46 -3.30 -31.58
C GLU A 460 7.32 -2.03 -31.70
N ASP A 461 8.44 -1.99 -30.98
CA ASP A 461 9.38 -0.87 -31.09
C ASP A 461 10.03 -0.81 -32.48
N PHE A 462 9.97 0.36 -33.12
CA PHE A 462 10.46 0.60 -34.48
C PHE A 462 11.19 1.95 -34.56
N GLY A 463 12.35 2.02 -33.90
CA GLY A 463 13.18 3.23 -33.84
C GLY A 463 12.51 4.33 -33.00
N PRO A 464 12.32 5.56 -33.51
CA PRO A 464 11.68 6.66 -32.77
C PRO A 464 10.15 6.53 -32.70
N ARG A 465 9.60 5.35 -33.01
CA ARG A 465 8.17 5.06 -33.10
C ARG A 465 7.89 3.66 -32.58
N MET A 466 6.65 3.37 -32.21
CA MET A 466 6.14 2.01 -32.15
C MET A 466 5.20 1.77 -33.33
N ARG A 467 5.17 0.54 -33.83
CA ARG A 467 4.42 0.16 -35.03
C ARG A 467 3.57 -1.08 -34.77
N LYS A 468 2.33 -1.05 -35.23
CA LYS A 468 1.45 -2.22 -35.32
C LYS A 468 1.11 -2.50 -36.79
N ILE A 469 1.28 -3.75 -37.21
CA ILE A 469 0.85 -4.24 -38.52
C ILE A 469 -0.49 -4.93 -38.34
N LEU A 470 -1.48 -4.51 -39.13
CA LEU A 470 -2.80 -5.13 -39.18
C LEU A 470 -2.77 -6.28 -40.19
N GLY A 471 -3.36 -7.42 -39.79
CA GLY A 471 -3.42 -8.65 -40.59
C GLY A 471 -4.49 -8.62 -41.67
#